data_AF-A0A816RYG9-F1
#
_entry.id   AF-A0A816RYG9-F1
#
_cell.length_a   1.000
_cell.length_b   1.000
_cell.length_c   1.000
_cell.angle_alpha   90.00
_cell.angle_beta   90.00
_cell.angle_gamma   90.00
#
_symmetry.space_group_name_H-M   'P 1'
#
loop_
_entity.id
_entity.type
_entity.pdbx_description
1 polymer ?
#
loop_
_entity_poly.entity_id
_entity_poly.type
_entity_poly.pdbx_seq_one_letter_code
_entity_poly.pdbx_strand_id
1 'polypeptide(L)'
;MKYFPILEMSEEIQALVVERVTGNSFKDLYGLRASCKLMKALADRRRVYHFYDVLFVPWGLNMPADLLKTCYAEKNPSTLRVYSLSSH
;
A
#
# COMPACT_ATOMS: atom_id res chain seq x y z
N MET A 1 20.37 -12.06 -17.45
CA MET A 1 19.78 -12.08 -16.10
C MET A 1 18.79 -13.22 -16.03
N LYS A 2 18.76 -14.01 -14.95
CA LYS A 2 17.68 -14.98 -14.72
C LYS A 2 16.49 -14.20 -14.15
N TYR A 3 15.36 -14.20 -14.86
CA TYR A 3 14.09 -13.71 -14.32
C TYR A 3 13.55 -14.76 -13.37
N PHE A 4 13.31 -14.38 -12.12
CA PHE A 4 12.57 -15.20 -11.16
C PHE A 4 11.15 -14.64 -11.10
N PRO A 5 10.15 -15.35 -11.64
CA PRO A 5 8.77 -14.90 -11.56
C PRO A 5 8.34 -14.83 -10.10
N ILE A 6 7.83 -13.68 -9.65
CA ILE A 6 7.33 -13.49 -8.28
C ILE A 6 6.30 -14.58 -7.93
N LEU A 7 5.52 -15.03 -8.92
CA LEU A 7 4.52 -16.08 -8.79
C LEU A 7 5.08 -17.46 -8.42
N GLU A 8 6.38 -17.72 -8.66
CA GLU A 8 7.05 -18.97 -8.29
C GLU A 8 7.56 -18.96 -6.84
N MET A 9 7.53 -17.81 -6.16
CA MET A 9 7.94 -17.68 -4.76
C MET A 9 6.81 -18.09 -3.80
N SER A 10 7.15 -18.34 -2.53
CA SER A 10 6.12 -18.57 -1.51
C SER A 10 5.22 -17.34 -1.33
N GLU A 11 3.97 -17.56 -0.97
CA GLU A 11 2.99 -16.48 -0.77
C GLU A 11 3.46 -15.43 0.25
N GLU A 12 4.23 -15.84 1.26
CA GLU A 12 4.83 -14.93 2.24
C GLU A 12 5.82 -13.95 1.59
N ILE A 13 6.70 -14.44 0.71
CA ILE A 13 7.64 -13.58 0.00
C ILE A 13 6.89 -12.66 -0.97
N GLN A 14 5.88 -13.19 -1.68
CA GLN A 14 5.05 -12.38 -2.56
C GLN A 14 4.36 -11.24 -1.79
N ALA A 15 3.81 -11.54 -0.61
CA ALA A 15 3.18 -10.54 0.24
C ALA A 15 4.15 -9.47 0.72
N LEU A 16 5.36 -9.85 1.11
CA LEU A 16 6.41 -8.90 1.52
C LEU A 16 6.84 -8.01 0.35
N VAL A 17 6.99 -8.57 -0.85
CA VAL A 17 7.29 -7.79 -2.05
C VAL A 17 6.17 -6.78 -2.33
N VAL A 18 4.91 -7.21 -2.28
CA VAL A 18 3.76 -6.33 -2.47
C VAL A 18 3.72 -5.22 -1.42
N GLU A 19 3.90 -5.54 -0.13
CA GLU A 19 3.97 -4.56 0.95
C GLU A 19 5.03 -3.49 0.68
N ARG A 20 6.23 -3.88 0.24
CA ARG A 20 7.34 -2.95 -0.05
C ARG A 20 7.13 -2.13 -1.31
N VAL A 21 6.64 -2.73 -2.39
CA VAL A 21 6.41 -2.05 -3.66
C VAL A 21 5.27 -1.04 -3.53
N THR A 22 4.20 -1.40 -2.83
CA THR A 22 3.04 -0.53 -2.66
C THR A 22 3.24 0.53 -1.60
N GLY A 23 4.12 0.28 -0.61
CA GLY A 23 4.29 1.14 0.56
C GLY A 23 4.41 2.63 0.23
N ASN A 24 5.12 3.00 -0.84
CA ASN A 24 5.40 4.40 -1.14
C ASN A 24 4.80 4.88 -2.46
N SER A 25 4.01 4.04 -3.14
CA SER A 25 3.58 4.29 -4.51
C SER A 25 2.12 3.97 -4.70
N PHE A 26 1.33 5.05 -4.79
CA PHE A 26 -0.07 4.98 -5.18
C PHE A 26 -0.26 4.23 -6.50
N LYS A 27 0.60 4.54 -7.49
CA LYS A 27 0.55 3.92 -8.81
C LYS A 27 0.76 2.41 -8.73
N ASP A 28 1.73 1.96 -7.93
CA ASP A 28 2.04 0.53 -7.84
C ASP A 28 0.97 -0.24 -7.05
N LEU A 29 0.39 0.36 -6.00
CA LEU A 29 -0.76 -0.22 -5.28
C LEU A 29 -1.94 -0.50 -6.21
N TYR A 30 -2.36 0.49 -6.99
CA TYR A 30 -3.50 0.33 -7.89
C TYR A 30 -3.13 -0.51 -9.13
N GLY A 31 -1.89 -0.43 -9.61
CA GLY A 31 -1.39 -1.30 -10.67
C GLY A 31 -1.41 -2.78 -10.27
N LEU A 32 -0.96 -3.10 -9.05
CA LEU A 32 -1.00 -4.47 -8.54
C LEU A 32 -2.42 -4.97 -8.33
N ARG A 33 -3.33 -4.14 -7.80
CA ARG A 33 -4.76 -4.45 -7.71
C ARG A 33 -5.42 -4.76 -9.05
N ALA A 34 -4.99 -4.08 -10.11
CA ALA A 34 -5.51 -4.26 -11.46
C ALA A 34 -4.88 -5.44 -12.22
N SER A 35 -3.81 -6.06 -11.70
CA SER A 35 -3.03 -7.05 -12.44
C SER A 35 -3.69 -8.44 -12.50
N CYS A 36 -3.73 -9.18 -11.40
CA CYS A 36 -4.35 -10.50 -11.31
C CYS A 36 -5.00 -10.74 -9.94
N LYS A 37 -5.82 -11.80 -9.81
CA LYS A 37 -6.55 -12.11 -8.57
C LYS A 37 -5.63 -12.26 -7.36
N LEU A 38 -4.47 -12.92 -7.55
CA LEU A 38 -3.50 -13.12 -6.48
C LEU A 38 -2.89 -11.79 -6.02
N MET A 39 -2.40 -10.97 -6.95
CA MET A 39 -1.81 -9.67 -6.63
C MET A 39 -2.83 -8.71 -6.01
N LYS A 40 -4.08 -8.74 -6.46
CA LYS A 40 -5.18 -8.01 -5.81
C LYS A 40 -5.36 -8.46 -4.36
N ALA A 41 -5.45 -9.76 -4.12
CA ALA A 41 -5.60 -10.30 -2.76
C ALA A 41 -4.42 -9.92 -1.85
N LEU A 42 -3.20 -9.95 -2.37
CA LEU A 42 -2.00 -9.52 -1.64
C LEU A 42 -2.00 -8.01 -1.35
N ALA A 43 -2.37 -7.19 -2.33
CA ALA A 43 -2.44 -5.73 -2.20
C ALA A 43 -3.57 -5.27 -1.27
N ASP A 44 -4.62 -6.07 -1.11
CA ASP A 44 -5.74 -5.79 -0.21
C ASP A 44 -5.49 -6.27 1.23
N ARG A 45 -4.31 -6.85 1.54
CA ARG A 45 -3.96 -7.24 2.91
C ARG A 45 -3.81 -6.03 3.82
N ARG A 46 -4.30 -6.15 5.06
CA ARG A 46 -4.22 -5.11 6.10
C ARG A 46 -2.83 -4.50 6.30
N ARG A 47 -1.79 -5.34 6.29
CA ARG A 47 -0.39 -4.90 6.46
C ARG A 47 0.06 -3.89 5.40
N VAL A 48 -0.45 -4.01 4.16
CA VAL A 48 -0.16 -3.04 3.09
C VAL A 48 -0.59 -1.65 3.53
N TYR A 49 -1.84 -1.50 3.99
CA TYR A 49 -2.36 -0.21 4.45
C TYR A 49 -1.73 0.27 5.76
N HIS A 50 -1.36 -0.65 6.65
CA HIS A 50 -0.68 -0.33 7.89
C HIS A 50 0.71 0.28 7.66
N PHE A 51 1.46 -0.21 6.68
CA PHE A 51 2.82 0.26 6.36
C PHE A 51 2.90 1.25 5.20
N TYR A 52 1.78 1.58 4.57
CA TYR A 52 1.73 2.56 3.48
C TYR A 52 2.19 3.95 3.94
N ASP A 53 3.20 4.53 3.29
CA ASP A 53 3.70 5.85 3.62
C ASP A 53 2.83 6.95 2.99
N VAL A 54 1.82 7.34 3.75
CA VAL A 54 0.88 8.41 3.38
C VAL A 54 1.57 9.76 3.20
N LEU A 55 2.72 9.99 3.83
CA LEU A 55 3.45 11.25 3.72
C LEU A 55 4.11 11.43 2.36
N PHE A 56 4.42 10.32 1.68
CA PHE A 56 4.99 10.33 0.33
C PHE A 56 3.95 10.55 -0.78
N VAL A 57 2.65 10.49 -0.45
CA VAL A 57 1.62 10.83 -1.41
C VAL A 57 1.54 12.35 -1.55
N PRO A 58 1.60 12.90 -2.77
CA PRO A 58 1.37 14.32 -2.97
C PRO A 58 -0.08 14.68 -2.61
N TRP A 59 -0.28 15.19 -1.40
CA TRP A 59 -1.59 15.54 -0.83
C TRP A 59 -2.40 16.52 -1.70
N GLY A 60 -1.72 17.36 -2.48
CA GLY A 60 -2.33 18.30 -3.42
C GLY A 60 -2.77 17.71 -4.77
N LEU A 61 -2.51 16.42 -5.03
CA LEU A 61 -2.69 15.80 -6.35
C LEU A 61 -3.54 14.51 -6.32
N ASN A 62 -4.53 14.41 -5.43
CA ASN A 62 -5.48 13.28 -5.34
C ASN A 62 -5.02 12.10 -4.46
N MET A 63 -4.76 12.32 -3.15
CA MET A 63 -4.85 11.21 -2.20
C MET A 63 -6.32 10.76 -2.14
N PRO A 64 -6.70 9.53 -2.52
CA PRO A 64 -8.11 9.15 -2.47
C PRO A 64 -8.59 9.06 -1.03
N ALA A 65 -9.71 9.71 -0.74
CA ALA A 65 -10.28 9.73 0.60
C ALA A 65 -10.47 8.32 1.17
N ASP A 66 -10.84 7.35 0.33
CA ASP A 66 -11.03 5.97 0.77
C ASP A 66 -9.71 5.27 1.11
N LEU A 67 -8.62 5.55 0.40
CA LEU A 67 -7.30 5.02 0.76
C LEU A 67 -6.86 5.56 2.13
N LEU A 68 -7.06 6.86 2.38
CA LEU A 68 -6.75 7.47 3.66
C LEU A 68 -7.58 6.87 4.80
N LYS A 69 -8.89 6.68 4.61
CA LYS A 69 -9.78 6.01 5.58
C LYS A 69 -9.33 4.59 5.87
N THR A 70 -8.96 3.81 4.85
CA THR A 70 -8.48 2.44 5.03
C THR A 70 -7.17 2.42 5.81
N CYS A 71 -6.19 3.27 5.47
CA CYS A 71 -4.94 3.38 6.23
C CYS A 71 -5.20 3.76 7.70
N TYR A 72 -6.11 4.69 7.96
CA TYR A 72 -6.49 5.07 9.33
C TYR A 72 -7.14 3.91 10.10
N ALA A 73 -8.08 3.18 9.47
CA ALA A 73 -8.71 2.01 10.06
C ALA A 73 -7.71 0.91 10.43
N GLU A 74 -6.65 0.76 9.64
CA GLU A 74 -5.55 -0.18 9.88
C GLU A 74 -4.44 0.38 10.79
N LYS A 75 -4.71 1.50 11.50
CA LYS A 75 -3.82 2.13 12.48
C LYS A 75 -2.45 2.51 11.90
N ASN A 76 -2.44 2.97 10.65
CA ASN A 76 -1.23 3.40 9.97
C ASN A 76 -0.58 4.60 10.72
N PRO A 77 0.69 4.49 11.14
CA PRO A 77 1.36 5.55 11.90
C PRO A 77 1.41 6.91 11.18
N SER A 78 1.61 6.92 9.86
CA SER A 78 1.65 8.13 9.04
C SER A 78 0.28 8.83 8.98
N THR A 79 -0.83 8.08 8.91
CA THR A 79 -2.17 8.68 9.00
C THR A 79 -2.43 9.32 10.35
N LEU A 80 -2.07 8.65 11.44
CA LEU A 80 -2.26 9.17 12.80
C LEU A 80 -1.51 10.49 12.99
N ARG A 81 -0.29 10.57 12.44
CA ARG A 81 0.49 11.81 12.42
C ARG A 81 -0.21 12.92 11.64
N VAL A 82 -0.73 12.64 10.44
CA VAL A 82 -1.42 13.67 9.64
C VAL A 82 -2.66 14.18 10.38
N TYR A 83 -3.49 13.29 10.93
CA TYR A 83 -4.66 13.70 11.72
C TYR A 83 -4.28 14.61 12.89
N SER A 84 -3.17 14.31 13.58
CA SER A 84 -2.69 15.16 14.67
C SER A 84 -2.24 16.55 14.20
N LEU A 85 -1.67 16.67 13.00
CA LEU A 85 -1.22 17.94 12.43
C LEU A 85 -2.38 18.81 11.91
N SER A 86 -3.46 18.20 11.44
CA SER A 86 -4.64 18.92 10.92
C SER A 86 -5.58 19.45 12.02
N SER A 87 -5.33 19.11 13.28
CA SER A 87 -6.18 19.46 14.43
C SER A 87 -5.67 20.71 15.19
N HIS A 88 -4.69 21.41 14.63
CA HIS A 88 -4.09 22.66 15.12
C HIS A 88 -4.21 23.74 14.05
#